data_AF-A0A7U9WVW9-F1
#
_entry.id   AF-A0A7U9WVW9-F1
#
_cell.length_a   1.000
_cell.length_b   1.000
_cell.length_c   1.000
_cell.angle_alpha   90.00
_cell.angle_beta   90.00
_cell.angle_gamma   90.00
#
_symmetry.space_group_name_H-M   'P 1'
#
loop_
_entity.id
_entity.type
_entity.pdbx_description
1 polymer ?
#
loop_
_entity_poly.entity_id
_entity_poly.type
_entity_poly.pdbx_seq_one_letter_code
_entity_poly.pdbx_strand_id
1 'polypeptide(L)'
;MGTDDNAFYLSHDFTGDKSSAGCPFMDKDTQVWDFNRIIYGHNMGTGSDAMFSTLLDYEKEDYLKEHRTIYFTDAYGSAAAYQVMAVVKYSIDDLAEWDFRTRNHGDMESYNAWMEELQGRALYYEEPDHAPTSIITLATCDRRIFGKKGRFLVVVGMGG
;
A
#
# COMPACT_ATOMS: atom_id res chain seq x y z
N MET A 1 -5.52 5.73 -17.14
CA MET A 1 -4.40 6.31 -17.89
C MET A 1 -3.23 6.36 -16.93
N GLY A 2 -2.23 5.50 -17.12
CA GLY A 2 -0.98 5.57 -16.34
C GLY A 2 -0.09 6.62 -16.98
N THR A 3 0.31 7.64 -16.23
CA THR A 3 1.23 8.67 -16.70
C THR A 3 2.64 8.36 -16.20
N ASP A 4 3.64 8.66 -17.02
CA ASP A 4 5.07 8.34 -16.85
C ASP A 4 5.78 8.92 -15.61
N ASP A 5 5.07 9.58 -14.69
CA ASP A 5 5.67 10.22 -13.53
C ASP A 5 4.81 10.03 -12.27
N ASN A 6 5.25 9.15 -11.36
CA ASN A 6 4.70 9.01 -10.01
C ASN A 6 4.69 10.34 -9.22
N ALA A 7 5.42 11.36 -9.71
CA ALA A 7 5.47 12.70 -9.11
C ALA A 7 4.35 13.64 -9.55
N PHE A 8 3.60 13.34 -10.62
CA PHE A 8 2.60 14.27 -11.18
C PHE A 8 1.38 14.43 -10.25
N TYR A 9 0.85 13.32 -9.75
CA TYR A 9 -0.26 13.29 -8.78
C TYR A 9 0.17 13.66 -7.36
N LEU A 10 1.46 13.94 -7.14
CA LEU A 10 1.94 14.50 -5.87
C LEU A 10 1.53 15.97 -5.66
N SER A 11 1.02 16.62 -6.71
CA SER A 11 0.63 18.03 -6.68
C SER A 11 -0.64 18.33 -7.46
N HIS A 12 -1.32 17.29 -7.97
CA HIS A 12 -2.54 17.41 -8.76
C HIS A 12 -3.59 16.40 -8.30
N ASP A 13 -4.86 16.79 -8.32
CA ASP A 13 -5.99 15.92 -8.02
C ASP A 13 -6.35 14.99 -9.20
N PHE A 14 -7.42 14.19 -9.04
CA PHE A 14 -7.88 13.24 -10.06
C PHE A 14 -8.31 13.89 -11.39
N THR A 15 -8.53 15.22 -11.42
CA THR A 15 -8.85 15.99 -12.63
C THR A 15 -7.61 16.61 -13.29
N GLY A 16 -6.45 16.49 -12.65
CA GLY A 16 -5.21 17.11 -13.11
C GLY A 16 -5.03 18.56 -12.65
N ASP A 17 -5.88 19.05 -11.73
CA ASP A 17 -5.79 20.39 -11.16
C ASP A 17 -4.85 20.43 -9.96
N LYS A 18 -4.11 21.54 -9.78
CA LYS A 18 -3.15 21.68 -8.68
C LYS A 18 -3.85 21.60 -7.33
N SER A 19 -3.53 20.55 -6.57
CA SER A 19 -4.05 20.35 -5.23
C SER A 19 -2.89 20.11 -4.27
N SER A 20 -2.80 20.93 -3.22
CA SER A 20 -1.84 20.70 -2.14
C SER A 20 -2.09 19.39 -1.38
N ALA A 21 -3.26 18.78 -1.55
CA ALA A 21 -3.61 17.48 -1.00
C ALA A 21 -3.27 16.30 -1.93
N GLY A 22 -3.04 16.55 -3.23
CA GLY A 22 -2.87 15.51 -4.26
C GLY A 22 -4.10 14.61 -4.44
N CYS A 23 -3.88 13.37 -4.90
CA CYS A 23 -4.85 12.27 -4.94
C CYS A 23 -4.08 10.95 -4.73
N PRO A 24 -4.66 9.89 -4.12
CA PRO A 24 -4.04 8.58 -4.16
C PRO A 24 -3.84 8.17 -5.62
N PHE A 25 -2.63 7.76 -5.98
CA PHE A 25 -2.28 7.35 -7.33
C PHE A 25 -1.72 5.95 -7.32
N MET A 26 -2.08 5.19 -8.34
CA MET A 26 -1.52 3.86 -8.56
C MET A 26 -0.14 4.01 -9.20
N ASP A 27 0.82 3.17 -8.80
CA ASP A 27 2.15 3.16 -9.40
C ASP A 27 2.05 3.02 -10.93
N LYS A 28 2.80 3.84 -11.67
CA LYS A 28 2.73 3.92 -13.14
C LYS A 28 2.99 2.58 -13.84
N ASP A 29 3.75 1.70 -13.20
CA ASP A 29 4.14 0.41 -13.77
C ASP A 29 3.20 -0.72 -13.31
N THR A 30 2.22 -0.44 -12.44
CA THR A 30 1.18 -1.37 -12.00
C THR A 30 0.03 -1.45 -13.01
N GLN A 31 -0.25 -2.68 -13.44
CA GLN A 31 -1.42 -3.03 -14.25
C GLN A 31 -2.57 -3.51 -13.34
N VAL A 32 -3.81 -3.38 -13.82
CA VAL A 32 -5.02 -3.76 -13.06
C VAL A 32 -5.04 -5.23 -12.65
N TRP A 33 -4.34 -6.09 -13.40
CA TRP A 33 -4.25 -7.53 -13.20
C TRP A 33 -2.97 -8.01 -12.51
N ASP A 34 -2.10 -7.09 -12.06
CA ASP A 34 -0.92 -7.47 -11.29
C ASP A 34 -1.33 -8.06 -9.94
N PHE A 35 -0.56 -9.06 -9.49
CA PHE A 35 -0.77 -9.68 -8.18
C PHE A 35 -0.72 -8.64 -7.06
N ASN A 36 0.29 -7.76 -7.06
CA ASN A 36 0.42 -6.67 -6.10
C ASN A 36 0.21 -5.32 -6.79
N ARG A 37 -0.88 -4.65 -6.42
CA ARG A 37 -1.19 -3.29 -6.90
C ARG A 37 -0.76 -2.27 -5.85
N ILE A 38 0.23 -1.46 -6.20
CA ILE A 38 0.75 -0.45 -5.27
C ILE A 38 0.00 0.86 -5.49
N ILE A 39 -0.58 1.38 -4.40
CA ILE A 39 -1.25 2.67 -4.38
C ILE A 39 -0.49 3.57 -3.42
N TYR A 40 -0.01 4.69 -3.94
CA TYR A 40 0.64 5.73 -3.15
C TYR A 40 -0.38 6.81 -2.79
N GLY A 41 -0.29 7.32 -1.58
CA GLY A 41 -1.05 8.48 -1.15
C GLY A 41 -0.21 9.42 -0.31
N HIS A 42 -0.61 10.69 -0.26
CA HIS A 42 0.05 11.65 0.61
C HIS A 42 -0.25 11.37 2.08
N ASN A 43 0.79 11.57 2.89
CA ASN A 43 0.63 11.87 4.30
C ASN A 43 0.57 13.40 4.44
N MET A 44 -0.61 13.91 4.80
CA MET A 44 -0.87 15.34 4.96
C MET A 44 -0.48 15.87 6.35
N GLY A 45 0.16 15.03 7.18
CA GLY A 45 0.67 15.38 8.49
C GLY A 45 -0.07 14.67 9.63
N THR A 46 0.57 14.62 10.79
CA THR A 46 0.02 14.02 12.01
C THR A 46 -1.28 14.71 12.43
N GLY A 47 -2.37 13.95 12.49
CA GLY A 47 -3.70 14.43 12.91
C GLY A 47 -4.62 14.90 11.78
N SER A 48 -4.23 14.71 10.52
CA SER A 48 -5.10 14.97 9.36
C SER A 48 -5.87 13.70 8.99
N ASP A 49 -7.19 13.82 8.77
CA ASP A 49 -8.01 12.74 8.18
C ASP A 49 -7.95 12.73 6.64
N ALA A 50 -7.10 13.55 6.04
CA ALA A 50 -6.97 13.65 4.59
C ALA A 50 -6.06 12.55 4.03
N MET A 51 -6.47 11.95 2.91
CA MET A 51 -5.68 11.01 2.11
C MET A 51 -5.22 9.79 2.91
N PHE A 52 -3.93 9.44 2.85
CA PHE A 52 -3.37 8.25 3.50
C PHE A 52 -2.75 8.57 4.87
N SER A 53 -3.08 9.72 5.45
CA SER A 53 -2.65 10.09 6.80
C SER A 53 -3.22 9.12 7.85
N THR A 54 -4.44 8.63 7.62
CA THR A 54 -5.11 7.61 8.45
C THR A 54 -4.43 6.25 8.38
N LEU A 55 -3.59 5.97 7.37
CA LEU A 55 -2.83 4.72 7.34
C LEU A 55 -1.93 4.58 8.56
N LEU A 56 -1.41 5.70 9.09
CA LEU A 56 -0.56 5.65 10.28
C LEU A 56 -1.28 5.12 11.51
N ASP A 57 -2.61 5.25 11.58
CA ASP A 57 -3.40 4.76 12.70
C ASP A 57 -3.49 3.23 12.74
N TYR A 58 -3.19 2.52 11.64
CA TYR A 58 -3.07 1.06 11.63
C TYR A 58 -1.91 0.52 12.49
N GLU A 59 -1.04 1.38 13.01
CA GLU A 59 -0.07 0.98 14.05
C GLU A 59 -0.73 0.75 15.42
N LYS A 60 -1.95 1.25 15.62
CA LYS A 60 -2.75 1.07 16.84
C LYS A 60 -3.64 -0.15 16.67
N GLU A 61 -3.53 -1.09 17.60
CA GLU A 61 -4.26 -2.36 17.56
C GLU A 61 -5.79 -2.17 17.51
N ASP A 62 -6.33 -1.23 18.29
CA ASP A 62 -7.78 -0.96 18.32
C ASP A 62 -8.30 -0.46 16.97
N TYR A 63 -7.56 0.47 16.34
CA TYR A 63 -7.91 0.98 15.01
C TYR A 63 -7.85 -0.14 13.96
N LEU A 64 -6.81 -0.97 14.01
CA LEU A 64 -6.69 -2.11 13.10
C LEU A 64 -7.86 -3.07 13.25
N LYS A 65 -8.29 -3.38 14.48
CA LYS A 65 -9.44 -4.27 14.75
C LYS A 65 -10.76 -3.69 14.23
N GLU A 66 -10.96 -2.39 14.40
CA GLU A 66 -12.16 -1.70 13.92
C GLU A 66 -12.17 -1.53 12.38
N HIS A 67 -11.00 -1.44 11.76
CA HIS A 67 -10.83 -1.13 10.33
C HIS A 67 -10.11 -2.23 9.54
N ARG A 68 -10.40 -3.51 9.83
CA ARG A 68 -9.78 -4.67 9.16
C ARG A 68 -10.05 -4.78 7.67
N THR A 69 -11.18 -4.24 7.18
CA THR A 69 -11.61 -4.41 5.79
C THR A 69 -11.47 -3.09 5.01
N ILE A 70 -10.80 -3.16 3.87
CA ILE A 70 -10.65 -2.06 2.91
C ILE A 70 -11.41 -2.41 1.63
N TYR A 71 -12.20 -1.47 1.13
CA TYR A 71 -12.91 -1.61 -0.14
C TYR A 71 -12.14 -0.92 -1.25
N PHE A 72 -11.86 -1.64 -2.33
CA PHE A 72 -11.24 -1.11 -3.53
C PHE A 72 -12.23 -1.20 -4.70
N THR A 73 -12.48 -0.07 -5.36
CA THR A 73 -13.30 -0.02 -6.58
C THR A 73 -12.41 0.27 -7.76
N ASP A 74 -12.43 -0.60 -8.77
CA ASP A 74 -11.66 -0.41 -9.99
C ASP A 74 -12.28 0.63 -10.94
N ALA A 75 -11.57 0.93 -12.03
CA ALA A 75 -12.02 1.88 -13.04
C ALA A 75 -13.27 1.44 -13.82
N TYR A 76 -13.68 0.18 -13.68
CA TYR A 76 -14.87 -0.39 -14.31
C TYR A 76 -16.08 -0.43 -13.34
N GLY A 77 -15.90 0.05 -12.11
CA GLY A 77 -16.94 0.13 -11.09
C GLY A 77 -17.12 -1.17 -10.29
N SER A 78 -16.20 -2.13 -10.41
CA SER A 78 -16.23 -3.34 -9.61
C SER A 78 -15.57 -3.08 -8.25
N ALA A 79 -16.36 -3.22 -7.19
CA ALA A 79 -15.92 -3.07 -5.81
C ALA A 79 -15.60 -4.45 -5.20
N ALA A 80 -14.44 -4.58 -4.58
CA ALA A 80 -14.01 -5.79 -3.88
C ALA A 80 -13.52 -5.44 -2.47
N ALA A 81 -13.76 -6.35 -1.54
CA ALA A 81 -13.31 -6.23 -0.15
C ALA A 81 -11.95 -6.94 0.02
N TYR A 82 -11.02 -6.25 0.65
CA TYR A 82 -9.69 -6.73 1.00
C TYR A 82 -9.54 -6.71 2.52
N GLN A 83 -8.87 -7.72 3.09
CA GLN A 83 -8.55 -7.76 4.51
C GLN A 83 -7.12 -7.29 4.74
N VAL A 84 -6.90 -6.53 5.80
CA VAL A 84 -5.56 -6.11 6.22
C VAL A 84 -4.78 -7.33 6.68
N MET A 85 -3.68 -7.62 5.98
CA MET A 85 -2.81 -8.75 6.27
C MET A 85 -1.51 -8.30 6.91
N ALA A 86 -0.97 -7.15 6.52
CA ALA A 86 0.28 -6.66 7.08
C ALA A 86 0.31 -5.14 7.25
N VAL A 87 0.99 -4.70 8.30
CA VAL A 87 1.33 -3.29 8.54
C VAL A 87 2.83 -3.17 8.73
N VAL A 88 3.51 -2.34 7.95
CA VAL A 88 4.97 -2.28 7.91
C VAL A 88 5.46 -0.83 8.00
N LYS A 89 6.45 -0.60 8.88
CA LYS A 89 7.26 0.63 8.88
C LYS A 89 8.51 0.34 8.05
N TYR A 90 8.63 0.97 6.90
CA TYR A 90 9.59 0.62 5.86
C TYR A 90 10.56 1.76 5.57
N SER A 91 11.82 1.46 5.27
CA SER A 91 12.80 2.44 4.78
C SER A 91 13.04 2.23 3.29
N ILE A 92 13.11 3.30 2.49
CA ILE A 92 13.49 3.22 1.07
C ILE A 92 14.88 2.57 0.88
N ASP A 93 15.75 2.64 1.88
CA ASP A 93 17.07 1.99 1.81
C ASP A 93 16.96 0.45 1.77
N ASP A 94 15.83 -0.12 2.21
CA ASP A 94 15.59 -1.56 2.24
C ASP A 94 15.16 -2.12 0.88
N LEU A 95 14.99 -1.27 -0.14
CA LEU A 95 14.52 -1.68 -1.49
C LEU A 95 15.46 -2.71 -2.15
N ALA A 96 16.74 -2.70 -1.80
CA ALA A 96 17.70 -3.67 -2.32
C ALA A 96 17.57 -5.06 -1.67
N GLU A 97 17.05 -5.12 -0.45
CA GLU A 97 16.85 -6.38 0.30
C GLU A 97 15.46 -6.94 0.05
N TRP A 98 14.45 -6.09 0.12
CA TRP A 98 13.06 -6.46 -0.09
C TRP A 98 12.30 -5.31 -0.76
N ASP A 99 11.96 -5.49 -2.03
CA ASP A 99 11.19 -4.51 -2.79
C ASP A 99 9.69 -4.77 -2.64
N PHE A 100 9.02 -3.94 -1.83
CA PHE A 100 7.57 -3.98 -1.67
C PHE A 100 6.81 -3.68 -2.97
N ARG A 101 7.50 -3.14 -3.99
CA ARG A 101 6.95 -2.85 -5.32
C ARG A 101 6.98 -4.05 -6.25
N THR A 102 7.40 -5.22 -5.78
CA THR A 102 7.33 -6.47 -6.55
C THR A 102 5.87 -6.75 -6.90
N ARG A 103 5.55 -6.68 -8.20
CA ARG A 103 4.17 -6.75 -8.72
C ARG A 103 3.69 -8.15 -8.98
N ASN A 104 4.57 -9.02 -9.45
CA ASN A 104 4.32 -10.42 -9.77
C ASN A 104 5.54 -11.24 -9.40
N HIS A 105 5.31 -12.52 -9.08
CA HIS A 105 6.35 -13.50 -8.79
C HIS A 105 6.48 -14.48 -9.96
N GLY A 106 7.71 -14.88 -10.28
CA GLY A 106 7.97 -15.79 -11.40
C GLY A 106 7.56 -17.24 -11.10
N ASP A 107 7.55 -17.59 -9.82
CA ASP A 107 7.25 -18.92 -9.30
C ASP A 107 6.76 -18.85 -7.84
N MET A 108 6.37 -20.00 -7.30
CA MET A 108 5.89 -20.11 -5.92
C MET A 108 7.01 -19.90 -4.87
N GLU A 109 8.27 -20.16 -5.21
CA GLU A 109 9.40 -19.97 -4.30
C GLU A 109 9.66 -18.49 -4.05
N SER A 110 9.74 -17.70 -5.12
CA SER A 110 9.88 -16.24 -5.06
C SER A 110 8.67 -15.55 -4.43
N TYR A 111 7.47 -16.11 -4.59
CA TYR A 111 6.28 -15.66 -3.86
C TYR A 111 6.40 -15.92 -2.36
N ASN A 112 6.70 -17.16 -1.96
CA ASN A 112 6.81 -17.54 -0.56
C ASN A 112 7.91 -16.74 0.15
N ALA A 113 9.07 -16.58 -0.48
CA ALA A 113 10.16 -15.77 0.08
C ALA A 113 9.75 -14.31 0.29
N TRP A 114 8.98 -13.72 -0.63
CA TRP A 114 8.49 -12.36 -0.49
C TRP A 114 7.47 -12.21 0.64
N MET A 115 6.58 -13.19 0.81
CA MET A 115 5.61 -13.23 1.91
C MET A 115 6.27 -13.46 3.27
N GLU A 116 7.31 -14.30 3.34
CA GLU A 116 8.10 -14.53 4.55
C GLU A 116 8.83 -13.25 4.99
N GLU A 117 9.44 -12.53 4.06
CA GLU A 117 10.04 -11.22 4.33
C GLU A 117 8.98 -10.19 4.76
N LEU A 118 7.80 -10.19 4.13
CA LEU A 118 6.68 -9.33 4.55
C LEU A 118 6.32 -9.61 6.00
N GLN A 119 6.13 -10.88 6.37
CA GLN A 119 5.82 -11.31 7.73
C GLN A 119 6.92 -10.90 8.72
N GLY A 120 8.19 -11.11 8.37
CA GLY A 120 9.33 -10.79 9.23
C GLY A 120 9.51 -9.29 9.48
N ARG A 121 9.07 -8.44 8.54
CA ARG A 121 9.17 -6.97 8.63
C ARG A 121 7.95 -6.31 9.25
N ALA A 122 6.83 -7.01 9.34
CA ALA A 122 5.57 -6.40 9.72
C ALA A 122 5.45 -6.16 11.23
N LEU A 123 4.92 -4.99 11.58
CA LEU A 123 4.45 -4.66 12.93
C LEU A 123 3.22 -5.49 13.31
N TYR A 124 2.37 -5.75 12.32
CA TYR A 124 1.22 -6.64 12.40
C TYR A 124 1.23 -7.54 11.20
N TYR A 125 1.08 -8.85 11.40
CA TYR A 125 0.87 -9.81 10.32
C TYR A 125 -0.26 -10.76 10.71
N GLU A 126 -1.20 -10.94 9.80
CA GLU A 126 -2.23 -11.97 9.88
C GLU A 126 -2.09 -12.89 8.68
N GLU A 127 -1.79 -14.14 8.98
CA GLU A 127 -1.70 -15.17 7.96
C GLU A 127 -3.11 -15.37 7.35
N PRO A 128 -3.23 -15.26 6.03
CA PRO A 128 -4.52 -15.45 5.37
C PRO A 128 -4.86 -16.94 5.35
N ASP A 129 -6.13 -17.29 5.54
CA ASP A 129 -6.59 -18.70 5.53
C ASP A 129 -6.24 -19.42 4.21
N HIS A 130 -6.17 -18.67 3.12
CA HIS A 130 -5.75 -19.12 1.80
C HIS A 130 -4.76 -18.14 1.19
N ALA A 131 -3.86 -18.63 0.33
CA ALA A 131 -2.98 -17.76 -0.43
C ALA A 131 -3.82 -16.71 -1.19
N PRO A 132 -3.59 -15.40 -0.97
CA PRO A 132 -4.38 -14.37 -1.60
C PRO A 132 -4.27 -14.48 -3.12
N THR A 133 -5.40 -14.25 -3.80
CA THR A 133 -5.43 -14.21 -5.27
C THR A 133 -4.84 -12.91 -5.81
N SER A 134 -4.94 -11.85 -5.02
CA SER A 134 -4.32 -10.54 -5.27
C SER A 134 -4.14 -9.78 -3.96
N ILE A 135 -3.17 -8.89 -3.94
CA ILE A 135 -2.91 -7.95 -2.85
C ILE A 135 -2.90 -6.51 -3.36
N ILE A 136 -3.12 -5.58 -2.43
CA ILE A 136 -2.95 -4.14 -2.64
C ILE A 136 -2.00 -3.65 -1.55
N THR A 137 -0.94 -2.96 -1.95
CA THR A 137 -0.04 -2.27 -1.03
C THR A 137 -0.38 -0.79 -1.00
N LEU A 138 -0.95 -0.32 0.09
CA LEU A 138 -1.18 1.09 0.35
C LEU A 138 0.08 1.69 0.99
N ALA A 139 0.72 2.62 0.31
CA ALA A 139 1.99 3.19 0.73
C ALA A 139 1.88 4.70 0.95
N THR A 140 2.34 5.17 2.11
CA THR A 140 2.42 6.61 2.42
C THR A 140 3.79 6.97 3.01
N CYS A 141 4.13 8.26 3.05
CA CYS A 141 5.35 8.71 3.70
C CYS A 141 5.20 8.68 5.23
N ASP A 142 6.20 8.16 5.95
CA ASP A 142 6.27 8.28 7.41
C ASP A 142 7.64 8.77 7.83
N ARG A 143 7.70 10.02 8.30
CA ARG A 143 8.97 10.65 8.71
C ARG A 143 9.33 10.44 10.17
N ARG A 144 8.50 9.74 10.94
CA ARG A 144 8.64 9.60 12.40
C ARG A 144 9.84 8.73 12.80
N ILE A 145 10.16 7.72 11.98
CA ILE A 145 11.23 6.76 12.27
C ILE A 145 12.44 6.97 11.36
N PHE A 146 12.26 6.91 10.03
CA PHE A 146 13.36 6.95 9.06
C PHE A 146 13.50 8.30 8.32
N GLY A 147 12.93 9.37 8.88
CA GLY A 147 12.95 10.70 8.27
C GLY A 147 12.36 10.70 6.86
N LYS A 148 13.00 11.41 5.91
CA LYS A 148 12.49 11.52 4.53
C LYS A 148 12.38 10.18 3.78
N LYS A 149 13.09 9.14 4.25
CA LYS A 149 13.13 7.82 3.63
C LYS A 149 12.06 6.87 4.16
N GLY A 150 11.35 7.23 5.22
CA GLY A 150 10.37 6.33 5.80
C GLY A 150 9.09 6.25 4.97
N ARG A 151 8.54 5.05 4.93
CA ARG A 151 7.26 4.69 4.36
C ARG A 151 6.46 3.91 5.39
N PHE A 152 5.16 4.08 5.33
CA PHE A 152 4.22 3.25 6.07
C PHE A 152 3.40 2.48 5.04
N LEU A 153 3.42 1.16 5.17
CA LEU A 153 2.77 0.25 4.24
C LEU A 153 1.64 -0.47 4.97
N VAL A 154 0.47 -0.50 4.35
CA VAL A 154 -0.62 -1.39 4.73
C VAL A 154 -0.86 -2.32 3.54
N VAL A 155 -0.61 -3.60 3.73
CA VAL A 155 -0.83 -4.63 2.72
C VAL A 155 -2.15 -5.32 3.02
N VAL A 156 -3.03 -5.30 2.04
CA VAL A 156 -4.35 -5.94 2.12
C VAL A 156 -4.48 -7.00 1.05
N GLY A 157 -5.06 -8.14 1.38
CA GLY A 157 -5.27 -9.25 0.44
C GLY A 157 -6.73 -9.62 0.28
N MET A 158 -7.04 -10.13 -0.91
CA MET A 158 -8.33 -10.73 -1.20
C MET A 158 -8.21 -12.25 -1.02
N GLY A 159 -8.97 -12.77 -0.06
CA GLY A 159 -9.12 -14.20 0.15
C GLY A 159 -9.69 -14.88 -1.10
N GLY A 160 -9.20 -16.08 -1.38
CA GLY A 160 -9.73 -16.96 -2.44
C GLY A 160 -11.00 -17.67 -2.05
#